data_AF-A0A2M7VU09-F1
#
_entry.id   AF-A0A2M7VU09-F1
#
_cell.length_a   1.000
_cell.length_b   1.000
_cell.length_c   1.000
_cell.angle_alpha   90.00
_cell.angle_beta   90.00
_cell.angle_gamma   90.00
#
_symmetry.space_group_name_H-M   'P 1'
#
loop_
_entity.id
_entity.type
_entity.pdbx_description
1 polymer ?
#
loop_
_entity_poly.entity_id
_entity_poly.type
_entity_poly.pdbx_seq_one_letter_code
_entity_poly.pdbx_strand_id
1 'polypeptide(L)'
;MGIATLVAIVFPIITMIQNPKNAKIVLMGIVGLSIVFVIGYLLSTGVDTIDGDGKLLATAFEAKMSEAGLIVVYILGTVAVFTWIFAEVSKMFK
;
A
#
# COMPACT_ATOMS: atom_id res chain seq x y z
N MET A 1 2.77 2.11 -28.18
CA MET A 1 2.50 1.74 -26.78
C MET A 1 3.76 1.65 -25.93
N GLY A 2 4.87 1.03 -26.38
CA GLY A 2 6.10 0.88 -25.55
C GLY A 2 6.87 2.16 -25.19
N ILE A 3 6.86 3.19 -26.03
CA ILE A 3 7.54 4.47 -25.72
C ILE A 3 6.73 5.29 -24.72
N ALA A 4 5.40 5.27 -24.83
CA ALA A 4 4.51 5.98 -23.92
C ALA A 4 4.59 5.43 -22.48
N THR A 5 4.70 4.10 -22.33
CA THR A 5 4.88 3.46 -21.01
C THR A 5 6.24 3.78 -20.40
N LEU A 6 7.31 3.79 -21.20
CA LEU A 6 8.63 4.21 -20.73
C LEU A 6 8.64 5.67 -20.27
N VAL A 7 8.07 6.58 -21.05
CA VAL A 7 7.99 8.01 -20.68
C VAL A 7 7.15 8.20 -19.41
N ALA A 8 6.05 7.46 -19.26
CA ALA A 8 5.18 7.53 -18.08
C ALA A 8 5.89 7.12 -16.76
N ILE A 9 6.94 6.29 -16.84
CA ILE A 9 7.73 5.88 -15.67
C ILE A 9 8.95 6.81 -15.49
N VAL A 10 9.66 7.12 -16.57
CA VAL A 10 10.93 7.86 -16.52
C VAL A 10 10.72 9.33 -16.16
N PHE A 11 9.68 9.96 -16.70
CA PHE A 11 9.40 11.38 -16.48
C PHE A 11 9.17 11.75 -15.00
N PRO A 12 8.32 11.03 -14.23
CA PRO A 12 8.15 11.32 -12.81
C PRO A 12 9.44 11.09 -11.99
N ILE A 13 10.28 10.10 -12.35
CA ILE A 13 11.56 9.86 -11.68
C ILE A 13 12.53 11.03 -11.89
N ILE A 14 12.71 11.49 -13.13
CA ILE A 14 13.59 12.63 -13.44
C ILE A 14 13.07 13.90 -12.75
N THR A 15 11.76 14.15 -12.81
CA THR A 15 11.13 15.32 -12.20
C THR A 15 11.29 15.31 -10.67
N MET A 16 11.24 14.12 -10.05
CA MET A 16 11.48 13.94 -8.62
C MET A 16 12.94 14.26 -8.26
N ILE A 17 13.92 13.77 -9.04
CA ILE A 17 15.35 14.03 -8.81
C ILE A 17 15.67 15.53 -8.94
N GLN A 18 15.09 16.21 -9.93
CA GLN A 18 15.29 17.64 -10.14
C GLN A 18 14.64 18.51 -9.05
N ASN A 19 13.64 17.98 -8.32
CA ASN A 19 12.91 18.69 -7.28
C ASN A 19 13.07 18.02 -5.91
N PRO A 20 14.19 18.25 -5.20
CA PRO A 20 14.50 17.55 -3.95
C PRO A 20 13.47 17.76 -2.83
N LYS A 21 12.70 18.85 -2.87
CA LYS A 21 11.58 19.09 -1.93
C LYS A 21 10.45 18.07 -2.13
N ASN A 22 10.06 17.82 -3.38
CA ASN A 22 9.01 16.87 -3.72
C ASN A 22 9.50 15.42 -3.53
N ALA A 23 10.78 15.16 -3.80
CA ALA A 23 11.40 13.87 -3.56
C ALA A 23 11.29 13.42 -2.10
N LYS A 24 11.49 14.32 -1.13
CA LYS A 24 11.36 13.99 0.30
C LYS A 24 9.94 13.55 0.65
N ILE A 25 8.92 14.22 0.12
CA ILE A 25 7.51 13.88 0.38
C ILE A 25 7.18 12.51 -0.21
N VAL A 26 7.58 12.25 -1.45
CA VAL A 26 7.39 10.94 -2.09
C VAL A 26 8.13 9.85 -1.33
N LEU A 27 9.38 10.10 -0.92
CA LEU A 27 10.16 9.15 -0.13
C LEU A 27 9.51 8.84 1.22
N MET A 28 8.97 9.86 1.92
CA MET A 28 8.21 9.65 3.15
C MET A 28 6.96 8.80 2.90
N GLY A 29 6.26 9.01 1.78
CA GLY A 29 5.12 8.18 1.38
C GLY A 29 5.52 6.71 1.15
N ILE A 30 6.61 6.46 0.43
CA ILE A 30 7.13 5.11 0.19
C ILE A 30 7.55 4.43 1.50
N VAL A 31 8.26 5.14 2.37
CA VAL A 31 8.68 4.62 3.68
C VAL A 31 7.47 4.30 4.54
N GLY A 32 6.49 5.22 4.63
CA GLY A 32 5.25 5.00 5.36
C GLY A 32 4.47 3.79 4.86
N LEU A 33 4.31 3.66 3.54
CA LEU A 33 3.65 2.51 2.92
C LEU A 33 4.41 1.20 3.21
N SER A 34 5.74 1.22 3.12
CA SER A 34 6.58 0.05 3.40
C SER A 34 6.43 -0.41 4.84
N ILE A 35 6.38 0.52 5.80
CA ILE A 35 6.14 0.21 7.21
C ILE A 35 4.79 -0.48 7.41
N VAL A 36 3.72 0.05 6.81
CA VAL A 36 2.39 -0.56 6.91
C VAL A 36 2.39 -1.95 6.29
N PHE A 37 3.09 -2.14 5.16
CA PHE A 37 3.22 -3.45 4.52
C PHE A 37 3.93 -4.47 5.40
N VAL A 38 5.03 -4.07 6.05
CA VAL A 38 5.75 -4.93 7.00
C VAL A 38 4.84 -5.30 8.18
N ILE A 39 4.09 -4.34 8.73
CA ILE A 39 3.14 -4.61 9.82
C ILE A 39 2.07 -5.62 9.37
N GLY A 40 1.46 -5.41 8.19
CA GLY A 40 0.45 -6.33 7.65
C GLY A 40 1.00 -7.74 7.41
N TYR A 41 2.23 -7.85 6.92
CA TYR A 41 2.89 -9.14 6.71
C TYR A 41 3.23 -9.85 8.02
N LEU A 42 3.66 -9.11 9.06
CA LEU A 42 3.95 -9.67 10.38
C LEU A 42 2.69 -10.14 11.12
N LEU A 43 1.55 -9.47 10.89
CA LEU A 43 0.26 -9.85 11.47
C LEU A 43 -0.41 -11.02 10.73
N SER A 44 -0.06 -11.24 9.47
CA SER A 44 -0.57 -12.38 8.72
C SER A 44 0.09 -13.69 9.15
N THR A 45 -0.71 -14.75 9.22
CA THR A 45 -0.22 -16.08 9.60
C THR A 45 0.04 -16.93 8.36
N GLY A 46 -0.92 -16.96 7.44
CA GLY A 46 -0.88 -17.81 6.24
C GLY A 46 -0.95 -19.30 6.57
N VAL A 47 -2.10 -19.91 6.29
CA VAL A 47 -2.29 -21.36 6.36
C VAL A 47 -2.63 -21.87 4.97
N ASP A 48 -2.33 -23.14 4.69
CA ASP A 48 -2.76 -23.75 3.43
C ASP A 48 -4.29 -23.67 3.33
N THR A 49 -4.75 -23.06 2.24
CA THR A 49 -6.19 -22.94 2.00
C THR A 49 -6.60 -24.15 1.19
N ILE A 50 -7.39 -25.02 1.81
CA ILE A 50 -7.90 -26.24 1.19
C ILE A 50 -9.41 -26.09 1.00
N ASP A 51 -9.89 -26.43 -0.18
CA ASP A 51 -11.32 -26.44 -0.50
C ASP A 51 -12.07 -27.55 0.25
N GLY A 52 -13.40 -27.49 0.27
CA GLY A 52 -14.26 -28.52 0.90
C GLY A 52 -14.05 -29.94 0.35
N ASP A 53 -13.59 -30.04 -0.90
CA ASP A 53 -13.23 -31.30 -1.57
C ASP A 53 -11.76 -31.73 -1.35
N GLY A 54 -11.00 -31.05 -0.49
CA GLY A 54 -9.61 -31.38 -0.18
C GLY A 54 -8.58 -30.86 -1.19
N LYS A 55 -8.99 -30.01 -2.14
CA LYS A 55 -8.10 -29.42 -3.15
C LYS A 55 -7.36 -28.20 -2.59
N LEU A 56 -6.04 -28.14 -2.80
CA LEU A 56 -5.24 -26.98 -2.41
C LEU A 56 -5.57 -25.79 -3.32
N LEU A 57 -6.12 -24.72 -2.74
CA LEU A 57 -6.53 -23.49 -3.41
C LEU A 57 -5.44 -22.42 -3.36
N ALA A 58 -4.70 -22.37 -2.27
CA ALA A 58 -3.55 -21.48 -2.10
C ALA A 58 -2.57 -22.15 -1.14
N THR A 59 -1.29 -22.04 -1.47
CA THR A 59 -0.23 -22.40 -0.53
C THR A 59 -0.23 -21.44 0.66
N ALA A 60 0.32 -21.87 1.80
CA ALA A 60 0.46 -21.02 2.98
C ALA A 60 1.12 -19.67 2.67
N PHE A 61 2.07 -19.64 1.73
CA PHE A 61 2.70 -18.39 1.29
C PHE A 61 1.75 -17.46 0.53
N GLU A 62 0.99 -18.00 -0.43
CA GLU A 62 0.01 -17.22 -1.20
C GLU A 62 -1.13 -16.72 -0.31
N ALA A 63 -1.61 -17.56 0.60
CA ALA A 63 -2.61 -17.20 1.60
C ALA A 63 -2.08 -16.10 2.52
N LYS A 64 -0.82 -16.21 2.99
CA LYS A 64 -0.16 -15.18 3.80
C LYS A 64 -0.10 -13.83 3.09
N MET A 65 0.30 -13.83 1.82
CA MET A 65 0.45 -12.59 1.08
C MET A 65 -0.91 -11.94 0.77
N SER A 66 -1.95 -12.74 0.53
CA SER A 66 -3.32 -12.26 0.38
C SER A 66 -3.87 -11.65 1.67
N GLU A 67 -3.72 -12.35 2.80
CA GLU A 67 -4.15 -11.88 4.11
C GLU A 67 -3.39 -10.60 4.52
N ALA A 68 -2.07 -10.57 4.34
CA ALA A 68 -1.26 -9.37 4.56
C ALA A 68 -1.76 -8.19 3.72
N GLY A 69 -2.09 -8.42 2.44
CA GLY A 69 -2.66 -7.40 1.56
C GLY A 69 -3.99 -6.84 2.08
N LEU A 70 -4.88 -7.71 2.55
CA LEU A 70 -6.15 -7.29 3.17
C LEU A 70 -5.92 -6.45 4.44
N ILE A 71 -5.02 -6.89 5.32
CA ILE A 71 -4.67 -6.16 6.55
C ILE A 71 -4.14 -4.76 6.21
N VAL A 72 -3.22 -4.66 5.24
CA VAL A 72 -2.68 -3.37 4.77
C VAL A 72 -3.80 -2.45 4.28
N VAL A 73 -4.72 -2.97 3.46
CA VAL A 73 -5.85 -2.18 2.94
C VAL A 73 -6.77 -1.73 4.07
N TYR A 74 -7.04 -2.56 5.07
CA TYR A 74 -7.85 -2.16 6.22
C TYR A 74 -7.20 -1.09 7.08
N ILE A 75 -5.88 -1.18 7.33
CA ILE A 75 -5.14 -0.14 8.05
C ILE A 75 -5.19 1.17 7.26
N LEU A 76 -4.85 1.15 5.98
CA LEU A 76 -4.83 2.35 5.14
C LEU A 76 -6.21 2.96 4.97
N GLY A 77 -7.24 2.13 4.76
CA GLY A 77 -8.63 2.57 4.63
C GLY A 77 -9.10 3.26 5.90
N THR A 78 -8.81 2.69 7.07
CA THR A 78 -9.16 3.28 8.36
C THR A 78 -8.46 4.62 8.58
N VAL A 79 -7.14 4.68 8.33
CA VAL A 79 -6.36 5.93 8.43
C VAL A 79 -6.90 6.99 7.46
N ALA A 80 -7.26 6.61 6.24
CA ALA A 80 -7.82 7.53 5.24
C ALA A 80 -9.15 8.13 5.71
N VAL A 81 -10.07 7.31 6.25
CA VAL A 81 -11.34 7.78 6.79
C VAL A 81 -11.12 8.75 7.95
N PHE A 82 -10.26 8.41 8.92
CA PHE A 82 -9.95 9.30 10.04
C PHE A 82 -9.33 10.62 9.59
N THR A 83 -8.40 10.55 8.64
CA THR A 83 -7.73 11.74 8.09
C THR A 83 -8.74 12.64 7.37
N TRP A 84 -9.67 12.06 6.63
CA TRP A 84 -10.72 12.81 5.95
C TRP A 84 -11.66 13.52 6.93
N ILE A 85 -12.14 12.80 7.95
CA ILE A 85 -12.99 13.39 9.01
C ILE A 85 -12.23 14.53 9.72
N PHE A 86 -10.98 14.29 10.09
CA PHE A 86 -10.14 15.31 10.73
C PHE A 86 -9.94 16.53 9.84
N ALA A 87 -9.70 16.34 8.54
CA ALA A 87 -9.55 17.43 7.59
C ALA A 87 -10.82 18.29 7.51
N GLU A 88 -11.99 17.67 7.40
CA GLU A 88 -13.27 18.38 7.37
C GLU A 88 -13.56 19.13 8.67
N VAL A 89 -13.35 18.50 9.83
CA VAL A 89 -13.54 19.15 11.14
C VAL A 89 -12.55 20.30 11.34
N SER A 90 -11.28 20.11 10.98
CA SER A 90 -10.25 21.14 11.12
C SER A 90 -10.51 22.39 10.27
N LYS A 91 -11.17 22.24 9.12
CA LYS A 91 -11.61 23.37 8.28
C LYS A 91 -12.73 24.17 8.94
N MET A 92 -13.56 23.56 9.79
CA MET A 92 -14.63 24.28 10.49
C MET A 92 -14.10 25.14 11.66
N PHE A 93 -12.91 24.81 12.17
CA PHE A 93 -12.27 25.51 13.28
C PHE A 93 -11.16 26.48 12.83
N LYS A 94 -10.88 26.58 11.52
CA LYS A 94 -9.99 27.57 10.91
C LYS A 94 -10.79 28.58 10.10
#